data_AF-A0A7L4Q0T7-F1
#
_entry.id   AF-A0A7L4Q0T7-F1
#
_cell.length_a   1.000
_cell.length_b   1.000
_cell.length_c   1.000
_cell.angle_alpha   90.00
_cell.angle_beta   90.00
_cell.angle_gamma   90.00
#
_symmetry.space_group_name_H-M   'P 1'
#
loop_
_entity.id
_entity.type
_entity.pdbx_description
1 polymer ?
#
loop_
_entity_poly.entity_id
_entity_poly.type
_entity_poly.pdbx_seq_one_letter_code
_entity_poly.pdbx_strand_id
1 'polypeptide(L)' 'MRLRSGAPERFRVSVINYAGFLACSTVNGPGKRAVIWVQGCPLRCSGCFNPDLWPFAPRNKIR' A
#
# COMPACT_ATOMS: atom_id res chain seq x y z
N MET A 1 37.38 -3.45 -21.19
CA MET A 1 36.20 -2.62 -21.49
C MET A 1 35.03 -3.55 -21.83
N ARG A 2 34.20 -3.92 -20.85
CA ARG A 2 32.96 -4.67 -21.11
C ARG A 2 31.82 -3.65 -21.16
N LEU A 3 31.23 -3.47 -22.33
CA LEU A 3 30.03 -2.63 -22.49
C LEU A 3 28.91 -3.29 -21.69
N ARG A 4 28.53 -2.70 -20.54
CA ARG A 4 27.27 -3.04 -19.88
C ARG A 4 26.17 -2.53 -20.79
N SER A 5 25.49 -3.45 -21.47
CA SER A 5 24.28 -3.17 -22.24
C SER A 5 23.23 -2.58 -21.30
N GLY A 6 23.12 -1.24 -21.30
CA GLY A 6 22.09 -0.50 -20.62
C GLY A 6 20.75 -0.69 -21.33
N ALA A 7 20.04 -1.76 -21.00
CA ALA A 7 18.60 -1.78 -21.22
C ALA A 7 17.97 -0.82 -20.19
N PRO A 8 17.04 0.08 -20.58
CA PRO A 8 16.36 0.92 -19.62
C PRO A 8 15.60 0.00 -18.65
N GLU A 9 15.82 0.20 -17.35
CA GLU A 9 15.07 -0.45 -16.29
C GLU A 9 13.59 -0.12 -16.51
N ARG A 10 12.86 -1.07 -17.12
CA ARG A 10 11.42 -0.93 -17.33
C ARG A 10 10.80 -0.67 -15.96
N PHE A 11 10.20 0.50 -15.78
CA PHE A 11 9.34 0.78 -14.63
C PHE A 11 8.28 -0.32 -14.58
N ARG A 12 8.48 -1.31 -13.71
CA ARG A 12 7.49 -2.37 -13.51
C ARG A 12 6.31 -1.72 -12.81
N VAL A 13 5.22 -1.53 -13.56
CA VAL A 13 3.95 -1.09 -12.98
C VAL A 13 3.59 -2.08 -11.87
N SER A 14 3.69 -1.60 -10.63
CA SER A 14 3.60 -2.43 -9.45
C SER A 14 2.16 -2.45 -8.97
N VAL A 15 1.59 -3.64 -8.86
CA VAL A 15 0.22 -3.82 -8.39
C VAL A 15 0.13 -3.46 -6.92
N ILE A 16 -0.74 -2.53 -6.56
CA ILE A 16 -1.02 -2.18 -5.16
C ILE A 16 -2.24 -2.98 -4.69
N ASN A 17 -2.10 -3.70 -3.57
CA ASN A 17 -3.19 -4.38 -2.89
C ASN A 17 -3.74 -3.47 -1.77
N TYR A 18 -4.84 -2.78 -2.03
CA TYR A 18 -5.45 -1.86 -1.07
C TYR A 18 -6.64 -2.50 -0.34
N ALA A 19 -6.80 -2.14 0.92
CA ALA A 19 -7.86 -2.62 1.79
C ALA A 19 -9.12 -1.76 1.70
N GLY A 20 -8.95 -0.45 1.58
CA GLY A 20 -10.06 0.50 1.51
C GLY A 20 -9.59 1.91 1.17
N PHE A 21 -10.57 2.75 0.89
CA PHE A 21 -10.39 4.17 0.59
C PHE A 21 -11.42 5.00 1.35
N LEU A 22 -10.98 6.09 1.97
CA LEU A 22 -11.84 7.09 2.57
C LEU A 22 -11.50 8.44 1.95
N ALA A 23 -12.45 9.03 1.22
CA ALA A 23 -12.23 10.24 0.45
C ALA A 23 -11.90 11.47 1.32
N CYS A 24 -12.44 11.54 2.53
CA CYS A 24 -12.23 12.67 3.44
C CYS A 24 -12.17 12.19 4.90
N SER A 25 -11.06 12.47 5.56
CA SER A 25 -10.76 12.17 6.95
C SER A 25 -10.18 13.40 7.62
N THR A 26 -10.63 13.67 8.84
CA THR A 26 -10.04 14.68 9.75
C THR A 26 -9.33 14.04 10.95
N VAL A 27 -9.34 12.70 11.05
CA VAL A 27 -8.76 11.96 12.18
C VAL A 27 -7.40 11.32 11.84
N ASN A 28 -7.17 10.99 10.56
CA ASN A 28 -5.91 10.41 10.06
C ASN A 28 -4.86 11.48 9.70
N GLY A 29 -4.73 12.51 10.54
CA GLY A 29 -3.76 13.60 10.39
C GLY A 29 -4.41 14.99 10.22
N PRO A 30 -3.60 16.07 10.21
CA PRO A 30 -4.11 17.44 10.23
C PRO A 30 -4.87 17.83 8.95
N GLY A 31 -6.00 18.52 9.11
CA GLY A 31 -6.85 19.01 8.01
C GLY A 31 -7.75 17.92 7.42
N LYS A 32 -8.22 18.14 6.17
CA LYS A 32 -8.98 17.14 5.41
C LYS A 32 -8.02 16.32 4.55
N ARG A 33 -8.06 14.99 4.68
CA ARG A 33 -7.19 14.05 3.96
C ARG A 33 -7.99 12.95 3.29
N ALA A 34 -7.55 12.53 2.11
CA ALA A 34 -7.95 11.23 1.59
C ALA A 34 -7.05 10.15 2.22
N VAL A 35 -7.61 8.99 2.52
CA VAL A 35 -6.91 7.88 3.18
C VAL A 35 -7.01 6.64 2.30
N ILE A 36 -5.88 5.99 2.08
CA ILE A 36 -5.80 4.65 1.49
C ILE A 36 -5.20 3.74 2.54
N TRP A 37 -5.89 2.64 2.85
CA TRP A 37 -5.31 1.55 3.63
C TRP A 37 -4.77 0.49 2.67
N VAL A 38 -3.57 -0.02 2.94
CA VAL A 38 -3.00 -1.16 2.23
C VAL A 38 -3.33 -2.47 2.95
N GLN A 39 -3.36 -3.58 2.22
CA GLN A 39 -3.69 -4.89 2.78
C GLN A 39 -2.41 -5.67 3.12
N GLY A 40 -2.30 -6.13 4.37
CA GLY A 40 -1.17 -6.89 4.90
C GLY A 40 -0.34 -6.05 5.88
N CYS A 41 -0.12 -6.59 7.09
CA CYS A 41 0.78 -6.00 8.07
C CYS A 41 1.41 -7.10 8.93
N PRO A 42 2.76 -7.15 9.03
CA PRO A 42 3.43 -8.23 9.76
C PRO A 42 3.49 -7.99 11.27
N LEU A 43 3.24 -6.76 11.72
CA LEU A 43 3.58 -6.33 13.08
C LEU A 43 2.60 -6.84 14.14
N ARG A 44 1.32 -7.01 13.80
CA ARG A 44 0.26 -7.49 14.71
C ARG A 44 0.26 -6.81 16.08
N CYS A 45 0.41 -5.49 16.10
CA CYS A 45 0.54 -4.71 17.32
C CYS A 45 -0.66 -4.90 18.27
N SER A 46 -0.42 -4.87 19.58
CA SER A 46 -1.48 -4.80 20.58
C SER A 46 -2.30 -3.52 20.39
N GLY A 47 -3.63 -3.61 20.47
CA GLY A 47 -4.54 -2.48 20.24
C GLY A 47 -4.59 -2.00 18.79
N CYS A 48 -4.22 -2.83 17.81
CA CYS A 48 -4.33 -2.46 16.40
C CYS A 48 -5.78 -2.09 16.05
N PHE A 49 -5.97 -0.93 15.41
CA PHE A 49 -7.29 -0.45 15.00
C PHE A 49 -7.86 -1.23 13.81
N ASN A 50 -7.00 -1.89 13.03
CA ASN A 50 -7.38 -2.60 11.81
C ASN A 50 -6.78 -4.02 11.79
N PRO A 51 -7.12 -4.89 12.76
CA PRO A 51 -6.55 -6.23 12.86
C PRO A 51 -6.98 -7.14 11.70
N ASP A 52 -8.12 -6.86 11.07
CA ASP A 52 -8.61 -7.52 9.87
C ASP A 52 -7.69 -7.30 8.65
N LEU A 53 -6.83 -6.27 8.69
CA LEU A 53 -5.88 -5.95 7.62
C LEU A 53 -4.53 -6.66 7.76
N TRP A 54 -4.30 -7.43 8.84
CA TRP A 54 -3.05 -8.16 9.03
C TRP A 54 -2.73 -9.21 7.96
N PRO A 55 -3.69 -10.03 7.48
CA PRO A 55 -3.38 -11.06 6.52
C PRO A 55 -2.81 -10.47 5.23
N PHE A 56 -1.69 -11.04 4.77
CA PHE A 56 -1.17 -10.80 3.42
C PHE A 56 -1.99 -11.59 2.38
N ALA A 57 -3.30 -11.31 2.33
CA ALA A 57 -4.24 -11.89 1.40
C ALA A 57 -4.61 -10.88 0.30
N PRO A 58 -4.89 -11.32 -0.94
CA PRO A 58 -5.49 -10.47 -1.96
C PRO A 58 -6.82 -9.87 -1.49
N ARG A 59 -7.01 -8.54 -1.65
CA ARG A 59 -8.31 -7.88 -1.44
C ARG A 59 -8.73 -7.10 -2.68
N ASN A 60 -8.20 -5.88 -2.86
CA ASN A 60 -8.45 -5.07 -4.06
C ASN A 60 -7.11 -4.71 -4.72
N LYS A 61 -6.91 -5.13 -5.97
CA LYS A 61 -5.66 -4.91 -6.71
C LYS A 61 -5.84 -3.82 -7.75
N ILE A 62 -5.00 -2.79 -7.70
CA ILE A 62 -4.92 -1.75 -8.73
C ILE A 62 -3.54 -1.79 -9.39
N ARG A 63 -3.50 -1.58 -10.70
CA ARG A 63 -2.28 -1.42 -11.49
C ARG A 63 -1.95 0.05 -11.65
#